data_AF-A0A3D8T1Z8-F1
#
_entry.id   AF-A0A3D8T1Z8-F1
#
_cell.length_a   1.000
_cell.length_b   1.000
_cell.length_c   1.000
_cell.angle_alpha   90.00
_cell.angle_beta   90.00
_cell.angle_gamma   90.00
#
_symmetry.space_group_name_H-M   'P 1'
#
loop_
_entity.id
_entity.type
_entity.pdbx_description
1 polymer ?
#
loop_
_entity_poly.entity_id
_entity_poly.type
_entity_poly.pdbx_seq_one_letter_code
_entity_poly.pdbx_strand_id
1 'polypeptide(L)'
;MPPKPSPSRWAIWAKMLIGGGIICVGGPALVYWVTPTEEELFLKYNPELQKRSLENRIGRQQDFDDFVTRLKQHSKSNKPIWEAVAEAEQKARDGKIAEQAKLIEETRARKDEIRKHQSLVPGGSL
;
A
#
# COMPACT_ATOMS: atom_id res chain seq x y z
N MET A 1 -20.00 13.58 63.10
CA MET A 1 -18.90 13.32 62.13
C MET A 1 -18.64 14.61 61.36
N PRO A 2 -17.40 15.12 61.28
CA PRO A 2 -17.13 16.32 60.49
C PRO A 2 -17.26 16.03 58.98
N PRO A 3 -17.79 16.97 58.17
CA PRO A 3 -17.94 16.80 56.73
C PRO A 3 -16.56 16.80 56.04
N LYS A 4 -16.36 15.86 55.11
CA LYS A 4 -15.12 15.73 54.33
C LYS A 4 -14.94 16.96 53.43
N PRO A 5 -13.78 17.64 53.44
CA PRO A 5 -13.55 18.79 52.56
C PRO A 5 -13.62 18.37 51.10
N SER A 6 -14.43 19.09 50.31
CA SER A 6 -14.55 18.86 48.88
C SER A 6 -13.25 19.26 48.17
N PRO A 7 -12.74 18.44 47.24
CA PRO A 7 -11.52 18.78 46.52
C PRO A 7 -11.74 20.03 45.68
N SER A 8 -10.72 20.90 45.64
CA SER A 8 -10.77 22.09 44.79
C SER A 8 -10.93 21.69 43.32
N ARG A 9 -11.60 22.54 42.53
CA ARG A 9 -11.85 22.27 41.10
C ARG A 9 -10.56 21.96 40.33
N TRP A 10 -9.45 22.62 40.68
CA TRP A 10 -8.14 22.38 40.09
C TRP A 10 -7.59 20.98 40.40
N ALA A 11 -7.78 20.48 41.63
CA ALA A 11 -7.40 19.12 41.99
C ALA A 11 -8.21 18.06 41.22
N ILE A 12 -9.47 18.34 40.88
CA ILE A 12 -10.29 17.46 40.04
C ILE A 12 -9.75 17.42 38.60
N TRP A 13 -9.49 18.58 38.00
CA TRP A 13 -8.91 18.68 36.66
C TRP A 13 -7.53 18.02 36.55
N ALA A 14 -6.67 18.20 37.56
CA ALA A 14 -5.36 17.55 37.62
C ALA A 14 -5.50 16.01 37.62
N LYS A 15 -6.40 15.46 38.43
CA LYS A 15 -6.67 14.01 38.44
C LYS A 15 -7.19 13.51 37.08
N MET A 16 -8.06 14.29 36.43
CA MET A 16 -8.58 13.94 35.11
C MET A 16 -7.50 13.97 34.02
N LEU A 17 -6.61 14.96 34.03
CA LEU A 17 -5.49 15.02 33.09
C LEU A 17 -4.50 13.87 33.31
N ILE A 18 -4.20 13.52 34.57
CA ILE A 18 -3.34 12.39 34.89
C ILE A 18 -3.98 11.09 34.41
N GLY A 19 -5.25 10.84 34.76
CA GLY A 19 -5.96 9.64 34.34
C GLY A 19 -6.08 9.53 32.81
N GLY A 20 -6.47 10.62 32.15
CA GLY A 20 -6.55 10.71 30.69
C GLY A 20 -5.20 10.49 30.02
N GLY A 21 -4.13 11.12 30.54
CA GLY A 21 -2.77 10.95 30.04
C GLY A 21 -2.28 9.50 30.16
N ILE A 22 -2.57 8.83 31.28
CA ILE A 22 -2.24 7.42 31.48
C ILE A 22 -2.97 6.54 30.45
N ILE A 23 -4.23 6.82 30.13
CA ILE A 23 -4.97 6.02 29.13
C ILE A 23 -4.43 6.30 27.72
N CYS A 24 -4.24 7.56 27.36
CA CYS A 24 -3.77 7.98 26.04
C CYS A 24 -2.36 7.48 25.72
N VAL A 25 -1.47 7.41 26.71
CA VAL A 25 -0.08 6.93 26.53
C VAL A 25 0.02 5.44 26.86
N GLY A 26 -0.61 5.00 27.94
CA GLY A 26 -0.55 3.63 28.43
C GLY A 26 -1.22 2.63 27.50
N GLY A 27 -2.30 3.00 26.81
CA GLY A 27 -2.93 2.15 25.79
C GLY A 27 -1.94 1.80 24.67
N PRO A 28 -1.42 2.79 23.91
CA PRO A 28 -0.40 2.55 22.89
C PRO A 28 0.85 1.86 23.46
N ALA A 29 1.35 2.27 24.62
CA ALA A 29 2.54 1.68 25.23
C ALA A 29 2.35 0.18 25.54
N LEU A 30 1.18 -0.21 26.06
CA LEU A 30 0.86 -1.62 26.31
C LEU A 30 0.78 -2.41 25.01
N VAL A 31 0.18 -1.85 23.97
CA VAL A 31 0.14 -2.50 22.64
C VAL A 31 1.55 -2.71 22.12
N TYR A 32 2.42 -1.69 22.18
CA TYR A 32 3.82 -1.83 21.77
C TYR A 32 4.57 -2.88 22.59
N TRP A 33 4.25 -3.01 23.88
CA TRP A 33 4.91 -3.98 24.76
C TRP A 33 4.49 -5.43 24.49
N VAL A 34 3.22 -5.67 24.15
CA VAL A 34 2.70 -7.04 23.91
C VAL A 34 2.87 -7.47 22.46
N THR A 35 2.89 -6.53 21.51
CA THR A 35 2.98 -6.85 20.09
C THR A 35 4.40 -7.36 19.78
N PRO A 36 4.54 -8.60 19.28
CA PRO A 36 5.87 -9.13 18.93
C PRO A 36 6.49 -8.32 17.80
N THR A 37 7.81 -8.18 17.81
CA THR A 37 8.55 -7.49 16.76
C THR A 37 8.50 -8.27 15.44
N GLU A 38 8.76 -7.59 14.32
CA GLU A 38 8.75 -8.23 12.99
C GLU A 38 9.73 -9.39 12.90
N GLU A 39 10.87 -9.31 13.60
CA GLU A 39 11.91 -10.35 13.61
C GLU A 39 11.44 -11.61 14.36
N GLU A 40 10.82 -11.44 15.53
CA GLU A 40 10.24 -12.55 16.28
C GLU A 40 9.08 -13.20 15.53
N LEU A 41 8.29 -12.40 14.80
CA LEU A 41 7.22 -12.90 13.96
C LEU A 41 7.77 -13.66 12.76
N PHE A 42 8.85 -13.17 12.15
CA PHE A 42 9.53 -13.82 11.03
C PHE A 42 10.10 -15.19 11.42
N LEU A 43 10.71 -15.31 12.61
CA LEU A 43 11.24 -16.59 13.12
C LEU A 43 10.15 -17.65 13.30
N LYS A 44 8.90 -17.23 13.59
CA LYS A 44 7.75 -18.13 13.74
C LYS A 44 7.13 -18.55 12.39
N TYR A 45 7.52 -17.95 11.28
CA TYR A 45 7.00 -18.30 9.96
C TYR A 45 7.54 -19.65 9.45
N ASN A 46 6.75 -20.29 8.58
CA ASN A 46 7.16 -21.45 7.81
C ASN A 46 8.31 -21.04 6.84
N PRO A 47 9.36 -21.87 6.61
CA PRO A 47 10.50 -21.57 5.74
C PRO A 47 10.15 -20.98 4.36
N GLU A 48 9.04 -21.41 3.74
CA GLU A 48 8.52 -20.83 2.48
C GLU A 48 8.18 -19.33 2.62
N LEU A 49 7.50 -18.95 3.69
CA LEU A 49 7.08 -17.58 3.96
C LEU A 49 8.26 -16.69 4.35
N GLN A 50 9.27 -17.26 5.02
CA GLN A 50 10.51 -16.55 5.32
C GLN A 50 11.23 -16.12 4.04
N LYS A 51 11.38 -17.04 3.07
CA LYS A 51 11.99 -16.74 1.77
C LYS A 51 11.21 -15.65 1.02
N ARG A 52 9.89 -15.79 0.91
CA ARG A 52 9.04 -14.77 0.26
C ARG A 52 9.10 -13.41 0.95
N SER A 53 9.14 -13.38 2.27
CA SER A 53 9.25 -12.11 3.02
C SER A 53 10.58 -11.41 2.75
N LEU A 54 11.68 -12.17 2.67
CA LEU A 54 13.02 -11.65 2.33
C LEU A 54 13.08 -11.13 0.89
N GLU A 55 12.58 -11.92 -0.07
CA GLU A 55 12.53 -11.55 -1.49
C GLU A 55 11.68 -10.29 -1.72
N ASN A 56 10.53 -10.20 -1.05
CA ASN A 56 9.59 -9.09 -1.22
C ASN A 56 9.86 -7.90 -0.30
N ARG A 57 10.95 -7.89 0.48
CA ARG A 57 11.23 -6.79 1.43
C ARG A 57 11.45 -5.47 0.70
N ILE A 58 12.23 -5.50 -0.38
CA ILE A 58 12.51 -4.31 -1.21
C ILE A 58 11.24 -3.87 -1.93
N GLY A 59 10.49 -4.81 -2.51
CA GLY A 59 9.22 -4.51 -3.19
C GLY A 59 8.21 -3.85 -2.27
N ARG A 60 8.03 -4.36 -1.04
CA ARG A 60 7.14 -3.75 -0.04
C ARG A 60 7.53 -2.32 0.33
N GLN A 61 8.84 -2.03 0.42
CA GLN A 61 9.31 -0.68 0.71
C GLN A 61 8.98 0.28 -0.44
N GLN A 62 9.24 -0.16 -1.68
CA GLN A 62 8.91 0.62 -2.88
C GLN A 62 7.40 0.83 -3.01
N ASP A 63 6.59 -0.20 -2.81
CA ASP A 63 5.13 -0.13 -2.85
C ASP A 63 4.60 0.87 -1.81
N PHE A 64 5.20 0.90 -0.62
CA PHE A 64 4.84 1.82 0.43
C PHE A 64 5.22 3.27 0.08
N ASP A 65 6.43 3.49 -0.41
CA ASP A 65 6.90 4.81 -0.84
C ASP A 65 6.04 5.35 -2.01
N ASP A 66 5.69 4.49 -2.96
CA ASP A 66 4.80 4.81 -4.08
C ASP A 66 3.37 5.10 -3.61
N PHE A 67 2.88 4.35 -2.62
CA PHE A 67 1.57 4.60 -2.01
C PHE A 67 1.55 5.97 -1.33
N VAL A 68 2.53 6.28 -0.48
CA VAL A 68 2.64 7.58 0.20
C VAL A 68 2.77 8.72 -0.81
N THR A 69 3.53 8.50 -1.89
CA THR A 69 3.68 9.48 -2.97
C THR A 69 2.36 9.77 -3.67
N ARG A 70 1.60 8.74 -4.05
CA ARG A 70 0.25 8.88 -4.61
C ARG A 70 -0.69 9.58 -3.64
N LEU A 71 -0.64 9.22 -2.35
CA LEU A 71 -1.50 9.82 -1.32
C LEU A 71 -1.24 11.32 -1.17
N LYS A 72 0.03 11.74 -1.19
CA LYS A 72 0.44 13.15 -1.22
C LYS A 72 -0.02 13.89 -2.48
N GLN A 73 -0.10 13.20 -3.61
CA GLN A 73 -0.64 13.79 -4.85
C GLN A 73 -2.16 13.95 -4.75
N HIS A 74 -2.86 12.94 -4.25
CA HIS A 74 -4.32 12.98 -4.07
C HIS A 74 -4.75 13.99 -3.01
N SER A 75 -3.98 14.18 -1.93
CA SER A 75 -4.31 15.17 -0.89
C SER A 75 -4.23 16.62 -1.36
N LYS A 76 -3.55 16.89 -2.49
CA LYS A 76 -3.53 18.22 -3.12
C LYS A 76 -4.78 18.51 -3.94
N SER A 77 -5.62 17.50 -4.21
CA SER A 77 -6.89 17.66 -4.89
C SER A 77 -7.95 18.17 -3.90
N ASN A 78 -8.82 19.06 -4.37
CA ASN A 78 -10.00 19.48 -3.61
C ASN A 78 -11.10 18.39 -3.57
N LYS A 79 -10.92 17.29 -4.30
CA LYS A 79 -11.83 16.14 -4.27
C LYS A 79 -11.51 15.24 -3.07
N PRO A 80 -12.49 14.56 -2.49
CA PRO A 80 -12.22 13.59 -1.45
C PRO A 80 -11.32 12.45 -1.96
N ILE A 81 -10.50 11.90 -1.06
CA ILE A 81 -9.44 10.94 -1.41
C ILE A 81 -10.00 9.70 -2.15
N TRP A 82 -11.17 9.20 -1.76
CA TRP A 82 -11.77 8.02 -2.39
C TRP A 82 -12.13 8.25 -3.86
N GLU A 83 -12.61 9.44 -4.22
CA GLU A 83 -12.91 9.81 -5.61
C GLU A 83 -11.62 9.97 -6.42
N ALA A 84 -10.60 10.61 -5.84
CA ALA A 84 -9.31 10.80 -6.49
C ALA A 84 -8.61 9.45 -6.78
N VAL A 85 -8.73 8.49 -5.86
CA VAL A 85 -8.19 7.13 -6.03
C VAL A 85 -8.98 6.36 -7.09
N ALA A 86 -10.32 6.42 -7.07
CA ALA A 86 -11.16 5.76 -8.07
C ALA A 86 -10.90 6.29 -9.49
N GLU A 87 -10.74 7.61 -9.64
CA GLU A 87 -10.40 8.25 -10.93
C GLU A 87 -9.01 7.83 -11.43
N ALA A 88 -8.02 7.76 -10.52
CA ALA A 88 -6.68 7.29 -10.86
C ALA A 88 -6.67 5.81 -11.28
N GLU A 89 -7.47 4.97 -10.62
CA GLU A 89 -7.61 3.57 -10.98
C GLU A 89 -8.28 3.37 -12.35
N GLN A 90 -9.32 4.16 -12.65
CA GLN A 90 -9.96 4.16 -13.98
C GLN A 90 -8.95 4.54 -15.07
N LYS A 91 -8.20 5.64 -14.88
CA LYS A 91 -7.15 6.06 -15.83
C LYS A 91 -6.07 5.00 -16.01
N ALA A 92 -5.66 4.32 -14.95
CA ALA A 92 -4.68 3.25 -15.03
C ALA A 92 -5.21 2.02 -15.79
N ARG A 93 -6.50 1.68 -15.64
CA ARG A 93 -7.15 0.60 -16.40
C ARG A 93 -7.27 0.95 -17.88
N ASP A 94 -7.73 2.15 -18.19
CA ASP A 94 -7.88 2.62 -19.57
C ASP A 94 -6.53 2.70 -20.29
N GLY A 95 -5.49 3.18 -19.60
CA GLY A 95 -4.12 3.19 -20.11
C GLY A 95 -3.60 1.79 -20.45
N LYS A 96 -3.84 0.80 -19.57
CA LYS A 96 -3.45 -0.60 -19.82
C LYS A 96 -4.18 -1.20 -21.01
N ILE A 97 -5.47 -0.92 -21.17
CA ILE A 97 -6.25 -1.40 -22.31
C ILE A 97 -5.72 -0.79 -23.61
N ALA A 98 -5.43 0.52 -23.61
CA ALA A 98 -4.87 1.21 -24.77
C ALA A 98 -3.48 0.68 -25.15
N GLU A 99 -2.60 0.41 -24.18
CA GLU A 99 -1.30 -0.20 -24.43
C GLU A 99 -1.42 -1.63 -24.98
N GLN A 100 -2.31 -2.44 -24.40
CA GLN A 100 -2.57 -3.80 -24.92
C GLN A 100 -3.10 -3.76 -26.35
N ALA A 101 -3.99 -2.83 -26.67
CA ALA A 101 -4.51 -2.66 -28.04
C ALA A 101 -3.37 -2.33 -29.03
N LYS A 102 -2.47 -1.42 -28.67
CA LYS A 102 -1.29 -1.08 -29.48
C LYS A 102 -0.36 -2.26 -29.69
N LEU A 103 -0.04 -3.01 -28.62
CA LEU A 103 0.80 -4.21 -28.70
C LEU A 103 0.19 -5.28 -29.61
N ILE A 104 -1.14 -5.46 -29.57
CA ILE A 104 -1.84 -6.39 -30.45
C ILE A 104 -1.75 -5.93 -31.90
N GLU A 105 -1.91 -4.64 -32.18
CA GLU A 105 -1.81 -4.06 -33.52
C GLU A 105 -0.39 -4.21 -34.08
N GLU A 106 0.64 -3.87 -33.31
CA GLU A 106 2.05 -4.06 -33.68
C GLU A 106 2.38 -5.54 -33.93
N THR A 107 1.87 -6.44 -33.10
CA THR A 107 2.07 -7.89 -33.28
C THR A 107 1.39 -8.40 -34.55
N ARG A 108 0.21 -7.86 -34.90
CA ARG A 108 -0.50 -8.19 -36.14
C ARG A 108 0.26 -7.68 -37.36
N ALA A 109 0.69 -6.41 -37.35
CA ALA A 109 1.50 -5.82 -38.41
C ALA A 109 2.78 -6.63 -38.67
N ARG A 110 3.49 -7.01 -37.59
CA ARG A 110 4.69 -7.86 -37.68
C ARG A 110 4.42 -9.23 -38.29
N LYS A 111 3.28 -9.86 -37.97
CA LYS A 111 2.88 -11.16 -38.56
C LYS A 111 2.57 -11.03 -40.04
N ASP A 112 1.94 -9.93 -40.46
CA ASP A 112 1.62 -9.68 -41.86
C ASP A 112 2.86 -9.41 -42.71
N GLU A 113 3.87 -8.73 -42.15
CA GLU A 113 5.19 -8.56 -42.79
C GLU A 113 5.90 -9.91 -42.97
N ILE A 114 5.92 -10.76 -41.94
CA ILE A 114 6.50 -12.11 -42.03
C ILE A 114 5.77 -12.94 -43.09
N ARG A 115 4.44 -12.89 -43.14
CA ARG A 115 3.63 -13.62 -44.12
C ARG A 115 3.89 -13.15 -45.55
N LYS A 116 4.02 -11.83 -45.76
CA LYS A 116 4.39 -11.26 -47.07
C LYS A 116 5.80 -11.69 -47.49
N HIS A 117 6.79 -11.62 -46.59
CA HIS A 117 8.15 -12.10 -46.87
C HIS A 117 8.20 -13.60 -47.16
N GLN A 118 7.43 -14.42 -46.45
CA GLN A 118 7.35 -15.86 -46.68
C GLN A 118 6.69 -16.21 -48.03
N SER A 119 5.72 -15.41 -48.48
CA SER A 119 5.11 -15.57 -49.82
C SER A 119 5.99 -15.10 -50.98
N LEU A 120 7.08 -14.37 -50.70
CA LEU A 120 8.03 -13.86 -51.68
C LEU A 120 9.30 -14.72 -51.81
N VAL A 121 9.39 -15.86 -51.10
CA VAL A 121 10.44 -16.87 -51.29
C VAL A 121 9.88 -18.03 -52.12
N PRO A 122 9.92 -17.99 -53.46
CA PRO A 122 9.66 -19.15 -54.29
C PRO A 122 10.91 -20.04 -54.28
N GLY A 123 10.83 -21.20 -53.62
CA GLY A 123 11.88 -22.22 -53.72
C GLY A 123 12.34 -22.72 -52.35
N GLY A 124 11.63 -23.73 -51.85
CA GLY A 124 12.01 -24.52 -50.70
C GLY A 124 11.51 -25.96 -50.84
N SER A 125 11.71 -26.54 -52.03
CA SER A 125 11.65 -27.99 -52.25
C SER A 125 13.08 -28.51 -52.30
N LEU A 126 13.49 -29.20 -51.24
CA LEU A 126 14.43 -30.33 -51.25
C LEU A 126 14.04 -31.27 -50.13
#